data_AF-A0A2D6JR47-F1
#
_entry.id   AF-A0A2D6JR47-F1
#
_cell.length_a   1.000
_cell.length_b   1.000
_cell.length_c   1.000
_cell.angle_alpha   90.00
_cell.angle_beta   90.00
_cell.angle_gamma   90.00
#
_symmetry.space_group_name_H-M   'P 1'
#
loop_
_entity.id
_entity.type
_entity.pdbx_description
1 polymer ?
#
loop_
_entity_poly.entity_id
_entity_poly.type
_entity_poly.pdbx_seq_one_letter_code
_entity_poly.pdbx_strand_id
1 'polypeptide(L)'
;MISEGLELVPPEVAINCRFYYDEQPVGEWLRFATPMDAMIDSDGVQHLPKLGKALGLYFIETYWSYKDAVFHPHNEFVVVIP
;
A
#
# COMPACT_ATOMS: atom_id res chain seq x y z
N MET A 1 -1.83 17.02 -3.39
CA MET A 1 -2.76 16.80 -4.52
C MET A 1 -2.02 15.97 -5.55
N ILE A 2 -2.55 14.80 -5.92
CA ILE A 2 -2.03 14.07 -7.09
C ILE A 2 -2.51 14.84 -8.31
N SER A 3 -1.59 15.35 -9.11
CA SER A 3 -1.80 16.37 -10.14
C SER A 3 -2.51 15.89 -11.41
N GLU A 4 -2.90 14.61 -11.48
CA GLU A 4 -3.41 13.98 -12.71
C GLU A 4 -4.86 13.47 -12.59
N GLY A 5 -5.62 13.97 -11.60
CA GLY A 5 -6.99 13.51 -11.37
C GLY A 5 -7.05 12.08 -10.81
N LEU A 6 -6.01 11.64 -10.11
CA LEU A 6 -5.96 10.34 -9.43
C LEU A 6 -6.46 10.47 -7.99
N GLU A 7 -7.11 9.43 -7.48
CA GLU A 7 -7.63 9.35 -6.11
C GLU A 7 -6.84 8.37 -5.25
N LEU A 8 -6.88 8.62 -3.93
CA LEU A 8 -6.31 7.71 -2.95
C LEU A 8 -7.19 6.47 -2.80
N VAL A 9 -6.54 5.32 -2.62
CA VAL A 9 -7.22 4.04 -2.43
C VAL A 9 -7.85 4.02 -1.03
N PRO A 10 -9.13 3.66 -0.87
CA PRO A 10 -9.70 3.39 0.45
C PRO A 10 -8.92 2.25 1.15
N PRO A 11 -8.55 2.38 2.42
CA PRO A 11 -7.72 1.39 3.12
C PRO A 11 -8.36 -0.02 3.14
N GLU A 12 -9.67 -0.10 3.26
CA GLU A 12 -10.42 -1.36 3.19
C GLU A 12 -10.32 -2.02 1.81
N VAL A 13 -10.27 -1.25 0.72
CA VAL A 13 -10.09 -1.78 -0.64
C VAL A 13 -8.67 -2.32 -0.79
N ALA A 14 -7.66 -1.58 -0.31
CA ALA A 14 -6.27 -2.00 -0.38
C ALA A 14 -6.03 -3.34 0.35
N ILE A 15 -6.58 -3.50 1.56
CA ILE A 15 -6.46 -4.74 2.33
C ILE A 15 -7.25 -5.88 1.67
N ASN A 16 -8.51 -5.63 1.30
CA ASN A 16 -9.37 -6.67 0.72
C ASN A 16 -8.91 -7.13 -0.66
N CYS A 17 -8.14 -6.33 -1.40
CA CYS A 17 -7.54 -6.71 -2.68
C CYS A 17 -6.77 -8.05 -2.58
N ARG A 18 -6.21 -8.37 -1.41
CA ARG A 18 -5.54 -9.66 -1.18
C ARG A 18 -6.43 -10.86 -1.51
N PHE A 19 -7.72 -10.80 -1.20
CA PHE A 19 -8.65 -11.91 -1.48
C PHE A 19 -8.87 -12.18 -2.98
N TYR A 20 -8.55 -11.21 -3.83
CA TYR A 20 -8.86 -11.26 -5.26
C TYR A 20 -7.62 -11.36 -6.16
N TYR A 21 -6.46 -10.88 -5.72
CA TYR A 21 -5.25 -10.77 -6.57
C TYR A 21 -4.32 -12.00 -6.52
N ASP A 22 -4.81 -13.20 -6.78
CA ASP A 22 -4.06 -14.45 -6.58
C ASP A 22 -2.92 -14.69 -7.57
N GLU A 23 -2.81 -13.91 -8.63
CA GLU A 23 -1.81 -14.00 -9.69
C GLU A 23 -0.51 -13.20 -9.41
N GLN A 24 -0.35 -12.66 -8.19
CA GLN A 24 0.82 -11.87 -7.82
C GLN A 24 2.16 -12.59 -8.13
N PRO A 25 3.13 -11.93 -8.81
CA PRO A 25 4.48 -12.48 -9.01
C PRO A 25 5.24 -12.66 -7.69
N VAL A 26 6.07 -13.71 -7.60
CA VAL A 26 6.92 -13.93 -6.43
C VAL A 26 8.01 -12.84 -6.37
N GLY A 27 8.14 -12.20 -5.21
CA GLY A 27 9.09 -11.11 -4.97
C GLY A 27 8.54 -9.71 -5.27
N GLU A 28 7.30 -9.60 -5.76
CA GLU A 28 6.62 -8.32 -5.94
C GLU A 28 6.14 -7.75 -4.59
N TRP A 29 6.21 -6.42 -4.47
CA TRP A 29 5.64 -5.65 -3.37
C TRP A 29 4.75 -4.52 -3.92
N LEU A 30 3.43 -4.73 -3.87
CA LEU A 30 2.44 -3.78 -4.34
C LEU A 30 2.03 -2.87 -3.20
N ARG A 31 2.33 -1.56 -3.28
CA ARG A 31 2.01 -0.56 -2.25
C ARG A 31 0.80 0.24 -2.68
N PHE A 32 -0.11 0.55 -1.76
CA PHE A 32 -1.32 1.31 -2.07
C PHE A 32 -1.21 2.72 -1.49
N ALA A 33 -1.56 3.73 -2.29
CA ALA A 33 -1.63 5.11 -1.85
C ALA A 33 -2.97 5.35 -1.13
N THR A 34 -3.02 5.01 0.16
CA THR A 34 -4.15 5.32 1.04
C THR A 34 -3.98 6.68 1.72
N PRO A 35 -5.03 7.28 2.32
CA PRO A 35 -4.86 8.45 3.18
C PRO A 35 -3.83 8.17 4.30
N MET A 36 -2.95 9.13 4.57
CA MET A 36 -1.84 8.97 5.54
C MET A 36 -2.33 8.76 6.98
N ASP A 37 -3.52 9.24 7.31
CA ASP A 37 -4.17 9.12 8.62
C ASP A 37 -5.09 7.89 8.73
N ALA A 38 -5.14 7.04 7.70
CA ALA A 38 -6.01 5.87 7.68
C ALA A 38 -5.49 4.68 8.50
N MET A 39 -4.17 4.55 8.65
CA MET A 39 -3.54 3.41 9.32
C MET A 39 -2.42 3.88 10.23
N ILE A 40 -2.78 4.10 11.50
CA ILE A 40 -1.87 4.53 12.56
C ILE A 40 -1.75 3.40 13.57
N ASP A 41 -0.52 2.98 13.89
CA ASP A 41 -0.30 1.94 14.89
C ASP A 41 -0.42 2.47 16.33
N SER A 42 -0.27 1.58 17.31
CA SER A 42 -0.34 1.94 18.74
C SER A 42 0.77 2.89 19.19
N ASP A 43 1.85 3.00 18.44
CA ASP A 43 2.98 3.88 18.71
C ASP A 43 2.81 5.25 18.02
N GLY A 44 1.71 5.43 17.27
CA GLY A 44 1.39 6.67 16.57
C GLY A 44 2.06 6.82 15.20
N VAL A 45 2.62 5.74 14.64
CA VAL A 45 3.32 5.76 13.35
C VAL A 45 2.32 5.55 12.21
N GLN A 46 2.38 6.38 11.17
CA GLN A 46 1.57 6.22 9.96
C GLN A 46 2.11 5.10 9.06
N HIS A 47 1.21 4.32 8.49
CA HIS A 47 1.49 3.19 7.61
C HIS A 47 0.69 3.25 6.31
N LEU A 48 1.26 2.72 5.22
CA LEU A 48 0.56 2.39 3.98
C LEU A 48 0.45 0.87 3.83
N PRO A 49 -0.68 0.33 3.37
CA PRO A 49 -0.81 -1.10 3.14
C PRO A 49 0.01 -1.54 1.92
N LYS A 50 0.56 -2.75 2.01
CA LYS A 50 1.24 -3.42 0.90
C LYS A 50 0.87 -4.90 0.83
N LEU A 51 0.82 -5.43 -0.39
CA LEU A 51 0.67 -6.85 -0.66
C LEU A 51 1.97 -7.43 -1.19
N GLY A 52 2.29 -8.64 -0.78
CA GLY A 52 3.45 -9.36 -1.27
C GLY A 52 3.20 -10.84 -1.45
N LYS A 53 4.12 -11.47 -2.19
CA LYS A 53 4.18 -12.93 -2.34
C LYS A 53 5.61 -13.41 -2.21
N ALA A 54 5.86 -14.27 -1.23
CA ALA A 54 7.18 -14.86 -0.98
C ALA A 54 7.02 -16.25 -0.39
N LEU A 55 8.00 -17.13 -0.60
CA LEU A 55 8.02 -18.48 -0.01
C LEU A 55 6.74 -19.31 -0.24
N GLY A 56 6.04 -19.08 -1.36
CA GLY A 56 4.77 -19.75 -1.67
C GLY A 56 3.56 -19.24 -0.88
N LEU A 57 3.69 -18.14 -0.16
CA LEU A 57 2.64 -17.52 0.67
C LEU A 57 2.31 -16.11 0.18
N TYR A 58 1.09 -15.67 0.47
CA TYR A 58 0.65 -14.30 0.25
C TYR A 58 0.64 -13.54 1.57
N PHE A 59 1.05 -12.27 1.52
CA PHE A 59 1.18 -11.41 2.69
C PHE A 59 0.33 -10.16 2.53
N ILE A 60 -0.24 -9.72 3.65
CA ILE A 60 -0.71 -8.36 3.86
C ILE A 60 0.24 -7.77 4.90
N GLU A 61 0.89 -6.67 4.55
CA GLU A 61 1.85 -5.99 5.41
C GLU A 61 1.62 -4.48 5.33
N THR A 62 2.40 -3.75 6.13
CA THR A 62 2.43 -2.30 6.09
C THR A 62 3.83 -1.77 5.76
N TYR A 63 3.87 -0.53 5.30
CA TYR A 63 5.08 0.22 5.01
C TYR A 63 5.03 1.56 5.75
N TRP A 64 6.10 1.93 6.44
CA TRP A 64 6.16 3.22 7.12
C TRP A 64 5.97 4.38 6.16
N SER A 65 5.12 5.33 6.56
CA SER A 65 4.68 6.44 5.70
C SER A 65 4.59 7.78 6.41
N TYR A 66 5.10 7.85 7.64
CA TYR A 66 5.25 9.09 8.37
C TYR A 66 6.07 10.11 7.55
N LYS A 67 5.92 11.40 7.86
CA LYS A 67 6.48 12.50 7.05
C LYS A 67 7.97 12.39 6.73
N ASP A 68 8.75 11.85 7.66
CA ASP A 68 10.21 11.70 7.55
C ASP A 68 10.62 10.28 7.08
N ALA A 69 9.68 9.45 6.66
CA ALA A 69 9.96 8.14 6.09
C ALA A 69 10.66 8.28 4.74
N VAL A 70 11.69 7.46 4.51
CA VAL A 70 12.44 7.46 3.25
C VAL A 70 11.70 6.60 2.23
N PHE A 71 11.15 7.23 1.20
CA PHE A 71 10.63 6.55 0.03
C PHE A 71 11.74 6.40 -1.02
N HIS A 72 11.89 5.21 -1.57
CA HIS A 72 12.87 5.00 -2.63
C HIS A 72 12.29 5.45 -3.98
N PRO A 73 13.09 6.05 -4.89
CA PRO A 73 12.61 6.52 -6.19
C PRO A 73 11.96 5.45 -7.08
N HIS A 74 12.25 4.17 -6.82
CA HIS A 74 11.66 3.04 -7.54
C HIS A 74 10.38 2.50 -6.87
N ASN A 75 9.86 3.17 -5.83
CA ASN A 75 8.60 2.75 -5.21
C ASN A 75 7.43 3.18 -6.07
N GLU A 76 6.67 2.18 -6.50
CA GLU A 76 5.43 2.36 -7.25
C GLU A 76 4.25 2.23 -6.29
N PHE A 77 3.20 3.00 -6.55
CA PHE A 77 1.98 3.03 -5.74
C PHE A 77 0.75 2.84 -6.61
N VAL A 78 -0.13 1.97 -6.14
CA VAL A 78 -1.49 1.81 -6.68
C VAL A 78 -2.33 2.99 -6.22
N VAL A 79 -3.06 3.56 -7.17
CA VAL A 79 -3.98 4.68 -7.03
C VAL A 79 -5.29 4.33 -7.72
N VAL A 80 -6.34 5.13 -7.50
CA VAL A 80 -7.63 4.97 -8.16
C VAL A 80 -7.78 6.03 -9.27
N ILE A 81 -8.42 5.65 -10.37
CA ILE A 81 -8.92 6.59 -11.39
C ILE A 81 -10.39 6.88 -11.03
N PRO A 82 -10.84 8.14 -11.01
CA PRO A 82 -12.22 8.53 -10.73
C PRO A 82 -13.25 7.86 -11.65
#